data_AF-A0A132NGL1-F1
#
_entry.id   AF-A0A132NGL1-F1
#
_cell.length_a   1.000
_cell.length_b   1.000
_cell.length_c   1.000
_cell.angle_alpha   90.00
_cell.angle_beta   90.00
_cell.angle_gamma   90.00
#
_symmetry.space_group_name_H-M   'P 1'
#
loop_
_entity.id
_entity.type
_entity.pdbx_description
1 polymer ?
#
loop_
_entity_poly.entity_id
_entity_poly.type
_entity_poly.pdbx_seq_one_letter_code
_entity_poly.pdbx_strand_id
1 'polypeptide(L)' 'DPVAYTDLLCSIHPVGSPDDCAARLAETAARTGIRHFILFVEGAGDRDRTLENIARLGREVLPRVRERIG' A
#
# COMPACT_ATOMS: atom_id res chain seq x y z
N ASP A 1 -9.21 -21.68 5.10
CA ASP A 1 -7.76 -21.79 5.39
C ASP A 1 -7.22 -20.39 5.67
N PRO A 2 -6.69 -20.14 6.87
CA PRO A 2 -6.11 -18.84 7.25
C PRO A 2 -4.94 -18.38 6.36
N VAL A 3 -4.13 -19.32 5.84
CA VAL A 3 -2.98 -18.97 4.99
C VAL A 3 -3.46 -18.44 3.65
N ALA A 4 -4.29 -19.20 2.94
CA ALA A 4 -4.87 -18.78 1.68
C ALA A 4 -5.66 -17.45 1.78
N TYR A 5 -6.33 -17.21 2.91
CA TYR A 5 -7.01 -15.95 3.15
C TYR A 5 -6.04 -14.78 3.35
N THR A 6 -4.96 -15.00 4.09
CA THR A 6 -3.90 -13.98 4.29
C THR A 6 -3.23 -13.64 2.97
N ASP A 7 -2.90 -14.65 2.15
CA ASP A 7 -2.32 -14.45 0.83
C ASP A 7 -3.25 -13.66 -0.09
N LEU A 8 -4.56 -13.98 -0.07
CA LEU A 8 -5.56 -13.20 -0.79
C LEU A 8 -5.54 -11.74 -0.35
N LEU A 9 -5.60 -11.46 0.96
CA LEU A 9 -5.58 -10.10 1.48
C LEU A 9 -4.30 -9.35 1.08
N CYS A 10 -3.13 -9.97 1.20
CA CYS A 10 -1.87 -9.38 0.75
C CYS A 10 -1.86 -9.14 -0.76
N SER A 11 -2.49 -10.01 -1.55
CA SER A 11 -2.53 -9.90 -3.01
C SER A 11 -3.50 -8.84 -3.54
N ILE A 12 -4.40 -8.29 -2.71
CA ILE A 12 -5.37 -7.26 -3.13
C ILE A 12 -5.14 -5.90 -2.47
N HIS A 13 -4.25 -5.84 -1.47
CA HIS A 13 -3.87 -4.62 -0.76
C HIS A 13 -2.41 -4.23 -1.05
N PRO A 14 -2.00 -2.97 -0.80
CA PRO A 14 -0.60 -2.56 -0.91
C PRO A 14 0.23 -3.14 0.25
N VAL A 15 0.66 -4.39 0.11
CA VAL A 15 1.52 -5.11 1.07
C VAL A 15 2.72 -5.68 0.32
N GLY A 16 3.93 -5.31 0.73
CA GLY A 16 5.16 -5.78 0.09
C GLY A 16 6.26 -4.73 0.10
N SER A 17 7.08 -4.73 -0.95
CA SER A 17 8.08 -3.68 -1.17
C SER A 17 7.41 -2.35 -1.53
N PRO A 18 8.14 -1.22 -1.47
CA PRO A 18 7.60 0.07 -1.90
C PRO A 18 7.11 0.07 -3.36
N ASP A 19 7.74 -0.73 -4.23
CA ASP A 19 7.34 -0.83 -5.63
C ASP A 19 6.03 -1.62 -5.79
N ASP A 20 5.88 -2.73 -5.07
CA ASP A 20 4.65 -3.52 -5.04
C ASP A 20 3.47 -2.66 -4.57
N CYS A 21 3.67 -1.88 -3.51
CA CYS A 21 2.67 -0.97 -2.98
C CYS A 21 2.31 0.12 -3.98
N ALA A 22 3.30 0.75 -4.64
CA ALA A 22 3.05 1.80 -5.62
C ALA A 22 2.30 1.27 -6.85
N ALA A 23 2.69 0.09 -7.34
CA ALA A 23 2.02 -0.59 -8.45
C ALA A 23 0.56 -0.88 -8.11
N ARG A 24 0.27 -1.42 -6.92
CA ARG A 24 -1.10 -1.77 -6.51
C ARG A 24 -2.01 -0.55 -6.38
N LEU A 25 -1.49 0.54 -5.81
CA LEU A 25 -2.23 1.80 -5.67
C LEU A 25 -2.50 2.44 -7.04
N ALA A 26 -1.51 2.45 -7.93
CA ALA A 26 -1.67 2.95 -9.29
C ALA A 26 -2.67 2.12 -10.11
N GLU A 27 -2.61 0.78 -10.02
CA GLU A 27 -3.58 -0.11 -10.66
C GLU A 27 -5.00 0.18 -10.18
N THR A 28 -5.18 0.34 -8.87
CA THR A 28 -6.48 0.67 -8.28
C THR A 28 -6.99 2.02 -8.77
N ALA A 29 -6.13 3.05 -8.79
CA ALA A 29 -6.48 4.37 -9.31
C ALA A 29 -6.89 4.31 -10.79
N ALA A 30 -6.14 3.57 -11.62
CA ALA A 30 -6.43 3.41 -13.04
C ALA A 30 -7.75 2.68 -13.30
N ARG A 31 -8.05 1.64 -12.52
CA ARG A 31 -9.26 0.82 -12.69
C ARG A 31 -10.53 1.47 -12.17
N THR A 32 -10.43 2.36 -11.19
CA THR A 32 -11.60 2.90 -10.48
C THR A 32 -11.77 4.41 -10.64
N GLY A 33 -10.74 5.13 -11.09
CA GLY A 33 -10.73 6.60 -11.17
C GLY A 33 -10.50 7.30 -9.83
N ILE A 34 -10.33 6.57 -8.72
CA ILE A 34 -10.11 7.20 -7.41
C ILE A 34 -8.73 7.86 -7.35
N ARG A 35 -8.67 9.01 -6.69
CA ARG A 35 -7.42 9.77 -6.47
C ARG A 35 -7.09 9.97 -5.00
N HIS A 36 -7.99 9.58 -4.11
CA HIS A 36 -7.84 9.69 -2.67
C HIS A 36 -7.92 8.29 -2.05
N PHE A 37 -6.88 7.92 -1.30
CA PHE A 37 -6.77 6.64 -0.61
C PHE A 37 -6.74 6.86 0.90
N ILE A 38 -7.48 6.03 1.63
CA ILE A 38 -7.37 5.89 3.08
C ILE A 38 -6.70 4.53 3.32
N LEU A 39 -5.61 4.52 4.08
CA LEU A 39 -4.78 3.33 4.31
C LEU A 39 -4.77 2.97 5.78
N PHE A 40 -4.92 1.68 6.07
CA PHE A 40 -4.58 1.11 7.37
C PHE A 40 -3.10 0.75 7.38
N VAL A 41 -2.35 1.25 8.36
CA VAL A 41 -0.88 1.19 8.38
C VAL A 41 -0.31 0.51 9.62
N GLU A 42 -1.19 0.15 10.56
CA GLU A 42 -0.89 -0.43 11.87
C GLU A 42 -0.82 -1.97 11.86
N GLY A 43 -0.88 -2.62 10.69
CA GLY A 43 -0.96 -4.08 10.56
C GLY A 43 0.21 -4.87 11.19
N ALA A 44 1.32 -4.20 11.49
CA ALA A 44 2.45 -4.79 12.21
C ALA A 44 2.24 -4.93 13.73
N GLY A 45 1.19 -4.30 14.29
CA GLY A 45 0.85 -4.39 15.71
C GLY A 45 1.82 -3.68 16.66
N ASP A 46 2.73 -2.86 16.14
CA ASP A 46 3.75 -2.14 16.91
C ASP A 46 3.77 -0.66 16.54
N ARG A 47 3.94 0.20 17.55
CA ARG A 47 3.89 1.65 17.39
C ARG A 47 5.05 2.20 16.56
N ASP A 48 6.27 1.79 16.86
CA ASP A 48 7.46 2.33 16.21
C ASP A 48 7.49 1.88 14.75
N ARG A 49 7.13 0.61 14.49
CA ARG A 49 6.96 0.09 13.13
C ARG A 49 5.84 0.79 12.37
N THR A 50 4.76 1.18 13.04
CA THR A 50 3.68 1.96 12.42
C THR A 50 4.18 3.33 11.98
N LEU A 51 4.89 4.05 12.85
CA LEU A 51 5.45 5.37 12.54
C LEU A 51 6.48 5.29 11.42
N GLU A 52 7.34 4.26 11.45
CA GLU A 52 8.27 3.99 10.35
C GLU A 52 7.52 3.72 9.05
N ASN A 53 6.48 2.88 9.07
CA ASN A 53 5.67 2.56 7.88
C ASN A 53 5.04 3.83 7.27
N ILE A 54 4.51 4.74 8.10
CA ILE A 54 3.97 6.03 7.66
C ILE A 54 5.05 6.88 6.98
N ALA A 55 6.24 7.00 7.60
CA ALA A 55 7.35 7.77 7.03
C ALA A 55 7.83 7.16 5.71
N ARG A 56 7.90 5.83 5.63
CA ARG A 56 8.27 5.08 4.42
C ARG A 56 7.24 5.23 3.31
N LEU A 57 5.94 5.19 3.61
CA LEU A 57 4.89 5.46 2.63
C LEU A 57 5.07 6.85 2.00
N GLY A 58 5.29 7.87 2.84
CA GLY A 58 5.49 9.24 2.38
C GLY A 58 6.72 9.42 1.48
N ARG A 59 7.85 8.79 1.83
CA ARG A 59 9.13 9.00 1.15
C ARG A 59 9.41 8.01 0.01
N GLU A 60 8.87 6.79 0.08
CA GLU A 60 9.14 5.71 -0.86
C GLU A 60 7.92 5.38 -1.74
N VAL A 61 6.68 5.46 -1.25
CA VAL A 61 5.53 4.96 -2.04
C VAL A 61 4.79 6.08 -2.77
N LEU A 62 4.40 7.13 -2.07
CA LEU A 62 3.55 8.19 -2.65
C LEU A 62 4.17 8.92 -3.85
N PRO A 63 5.50 9.22 -3.90
CA PRO A 63 6.11 9.81 -5.09
C PRO A 63 6.01 8.87 -6.30
N ARG A 64 6.30 7.59 -6.11
CA ARG A 64 6.20 6.53 -7.13
C ARG A 64 4.79 6.33 -7.67
N VAL A 65 3.77 6.50 -6.82
CA VAL A 65 2.36 6.48 -7.25
C VAL A 65 2.06 7.69 -8.12
N ARG A 66 2.48 8.89 -7.71
CA ARG A 66 2.25 10.13 -8.48
C ARG A 66 2.89 10.07 -9.86
N GLU A 67 4.09 9.52 -9.98
CA GLU A 67 4.77 9.28 -11.26
C GLU A 67 4.02 8.31 -12.17
N ARG A 68 3.31 7.33 -11.60
CA ARG A 68 2.56 6.31 -12.35
C ARG A 68 1.16 6.76 -12.80
N ILE A 69 0.55 7.72 -12.09
CA ILE A 69 -0.83 8.16 -12.32
C ILE A 69 -0.95 9.60 -12.83
N GLY A 70 0.16 10.34 -12.84
CA GLY A 70 0.27 11.67 -13.45
C GLY A 70 0.48 11.55 -14.95
#